data_AF-A0AAF0LH25-F1
#
_entry.id   AF-A0AAF0LH25-F1
#
_cell.length_a   1.000
_cell.length_b   1.000
_cell.length_c   1.000
_cell.angle_alpha   90.00
_cell.angle_beta   90.00
_cell.angle_gamma   90.00
#
_symmetry.space_group_name_H-M   'P 1'
#
loop_
_entity.id
_entity.type
_entity.pdbx_description
1 polymer ?
#
loop_
_entity_poly.entity_id
_entity_poly.type
_entity_poly.pdbx_seq_one_letter_code
_entity_poly.pdbx_strand_id
1 'polypeptide(L)'
;MTAAQVLVWIVGPVVLLVCCVLALTSGREPRTAAGLAGVVPLAAGGLALAFHVGVPAPDPALASVMTVLMSVLGVVGGGPATAVVLRLATHRDATPGRNGGILILDQRGDGQRHEVLRGGAAIGRLERIAVVAAILVGRLEIVAAVIAIKGLGRFSELDSAEARERFIIGTLASMLWAGAFAALVALA
;
A
#
# COMPACT_ATOMS: atom_id res chain seq x y z
N MET A 1 -29.24 9.29 15.99
CA MET A 1 -27.78 9.15 15.88
C MET A 1 -27.12 10.28 16.66
N THR A 2 -26.11 10.00 17.47
CA THR A 2 -25.33 11.03 18.17
C THR A 2 -24.39 11.78 17.22
N ALA A 3 -23.86 12.95 17.61
CA ALA A 3 -22.87 13.68 16.81
C ALA A 3 -21.62 12.83 16.49
N ALA A 4 -21.14 12.04 17.45
CA ALA A 4 -20.05 11.09 17.26
C ALA A 4 -20.40 10.00 16.23
N GLN A 5 -21.64 9.49 16.25
CA GLN A 5 -22.09 8.51 15.27
C GLN A 5 -22.16 9.10 13.86
N VAL A 6 -22.63 10.34 13.70
CA VAL A 6 -22.65 11.01 12.39
C VAL A 6 -21.23 11.21 11.87
N LEU A 7 -20.31 11.67 12.73
CA LEU A 7 -18.92 11.88 12.37
C LEU A 7 -18.24 10.58 11.91
N VAL A 8 -18.34 9.50 12.68
CA VAL A 8 -17.68 8.24 12.33
C VAL A 8 -18.38 7.52 11.20
N TRP A 9 -19.71 7.37 11.24
CA TRP A 9 -20.43 6.46 10.37
C TRP A 9 -21.00 7.10 9.10
N ILE A 10 -21.01 8.43 8.99
CA ILE A 10 -21.42 9.14 7.77
C ILE A 10 -20.22 9.87 7.16
N VAL A 11 -19.51 10.69 7.94
CA VAL A 11 -18.35 11.44 7.43
C VAL A 11 -17.16 10.51 7.17
N GLY A 12 -16.92 9.53 8.04
CA GLY A 12 -15.85 8.54 7.89
C GLY A 12 -15.83 7.83 6.53
N PRO A 13 -16.92 7.16 6.10
CA PRO A 13 -16.98 6.51 4.78
C PRO A 13 -16.73 7.48 3.61
N VAL A 14 -17.23 8.71 3.69
CA VAL A 14 -16.99 9.74 2.66
C VAL A 14 -15.50 10.10 2.60
N VAL A 15 -14.85 10.29 3.74
CA VAL A 15 -13.40 10.55 3.80
C VAL A 15 -12.60 9.38 3.23
N LEU A 16 -12.98 8.14 3.55
CA LEU A 16 -12.32 6.95 3.01
C LEU A 16 -12.50 6.82 1.49
N LEU A 17 -13.70 7.10 0.99
CA LEU A 17 -13.99 7.09 -0.44
C LEU A 17 -13.12 8.14 -1.16
N VAL A 18 -13.04 9.35 -0.63
CA VAL A 18 -12.15 10.40 -1.16
C VAL A 18 -10.69 9.93 -1.15
N CYS A 19 -10.21 9.35 -0.05
CA CYS A 19 -8.86 8.80 0.02
C CYS A 19 -8.61 7.70 -1.02
N CYS A 20 -9.59 6.83 -1.28
CA CYS A 20 -9.50 5.80 -2.33
C CYS A 20 -9.39 6.42 -3.73
N VAL A 21 -10.20 7.44 -4.02
CA VAL A 21 -10.15 8.17 -5.31
C VAL A 21 -8.82 8.87 -5.49
N LEU A 22 -8.31 9.55 -4.46
CA LEU A 22 -6.99 10.19 -4.48
C LEU A 22 -5.86 9.16 -4.68
N ALA A 23 -5.94 8.01 -4.02
CA ALA A 23 -4.98 6.93 -4.21
C ALA A 23 -4.98 6.38 -5.65
N LEU A 24 -6.15 6.19 -6.27
CA LEU A 24 -6.28 5.69 -7.64
C LEU A 24 -5.81 6.70 -8.70
N THR A 25 -6.02 7.99 -8.46
CA THR A 25 -5.65 9.07 -9.39
C THR A 25 -4.18 9.47 -9.28
N SER A 26 -3.59 9.40 -8.07
CA SER A 26 -2.16 9.70 -7.85
C SER A 26 -1.19 8.72 -8.52
N GLY A 27 -1.65 7.54 -8.94
CA GLY A 27 -0.84 6.62 -9.75
C GLY A 27 -0.52 7.14 -11.16
N ARG A 28 -1.14 8.24 -11.61
CA ARG A 28 -0.99 8.80 -12.97
C ARG A 28 -0.15 10.08 -13.05
N GLU A 29 0.12 10.75 -11.94
CA GLU A 29 0.84 12.04 -11.91
C GLU A 29 1.85 12.12 -10.75
N PRO A 30 2.89 12.97 -10.83
CA PRO A 30 3.86 13.18 -9.76
C PRO A 30 3.30 13.87 -8.49
N ARG A 31 1.97 13.96 -8.33
CA ARG A 31 1.28 14.44 -7.11
C ARG A 31 1.25 13.37 -6.01
N THR A 32 2.42 12.81 -5.70
CA THR A 32 2.62 11.76 -4.68
C THR A 32 2.06 12.10 -3.30
N ALA A 33 1.92 13.39 -2.96
CA ALA A 33 1.37 13.84 -1.68
C ALA A 33 -0.13 13.52 -1.51
N ALA A 34 -0.93 13.61 -2.59
CA ALA A 34 -2.37 13.34 -2.50
C ALA A 34 -2.66 11.85 -2.21
N GLY A 35 -1.80 10.95 -2.68
CA GLY A 35 -1.91 9.53 -2.40
C GLY A 35 -1.58 9.13 -0.96
N LEU A 36 -0.99 10.03 -0.16
CA LEU A 36 -0.77 9.83 1.28
C LEU A 36 -1.99 10.17 2.13
N ALA A 37 -3.09 10.63 1.54
CA ALA A 37 -4.31 10.95 2.28
C ALA A 37 -4.79 9.79 3.16
N GLY A 38 -4.53 8.53 2.76
CA GLY A 38 -4.82 7.34 3.56
C GLY A 38 -4.07 7.23 4.90
N VAL A 39 -3.00 8.00 5.12
CA VAL A 39 -2.31 8.04 6.43
C VAL A 39 -3.24 8.60 7.51
N VAL A 40 -4.11 9.56 7.16
CA VAL A 40 -5.04 10.18 8.11
C VAL A 40 -6.03 9.17 8.70
N PRO A 41 -6.83 8.42 7.91
CA PRO A 41 -7.71 7.40 8.47
C PRO A 41 -6.95 6.25 9.13
N LEU A 42 -5.75 5.89 8.65
CA LEU A 42 -4.90 4.89 9.30
C LEU A 42 -4.49 5.33 10.71
N ALA A 43 -4.02 6.58 10.86
CA ALA A 43 -3.62 7.15 12.14
C ALA A 43 -4.84 7.35 13.06
N ALA A 44 -5.94 7.86 12.54
CA ALA A 44 -7.18 8.05 13.31
C ALA A 44 -7.73 6.71 13.83
N GLY A 45 -7.78 5.68 12.99
CA GLY A 45 -8.19 4.33 13.39
C GLY A 45 -7.23 3.70 14.41
N GLY A 46 -5.92 3.85 14.19
CA GLY A 46 -4.90 3.36 15.13
C GLY A 46 -4.99 4.05 16.50
N LEU A 47 -5.19 5.37 16.53
CA LEU A 47 -5.42 6.11 17.77
C LEU A 47 -6.72 5.69 18.46
N ALA A 48 -7.80 5.51 17.70
CA ALA A 48 -9.07 5.03 18.25
C ALA A 48 -8.91 3.66 18.92
N LEU A 49 -8.20 2.71 18.29
CA LEU A 49 -7.89 1.42 18.89
C LEU A 49 -7.01 1.57 20.14
N ALA A 50 -5.92 2.36 20.06
CA ALA A 50 -4.99 2.55 21.19
C ALA A 50 -5.68 3.10 22.44
N PHE A 51 -6.61 4.05 22.25
CA PHE A 51 -7.36 4.67 23.35
C PHE A 51 -8.72 3.98 23.63
N HIS A 52 -8.99 2.82 23.01
CA HIS A 52 -10.24 2.07 23.19
C HIS A 52 -11.49 2.92 22.93
N VAL A 53 -11.41 3.83 21.95
CA VAL A 53 -12.50 4.71 21.53
C VAL A 53 -13.40 3.94 20.55
N GLY A 54 -14.49 3.38 21.06
CA GLY A 54 -15.51 2.73 20.26
C GLY A 54 -16.72 3.63 20.01
N VAL A 55 -17.11 3.82 18.75
CA VAL A 55 -18.40 4.44 18.39
C VAL A 55 -19.29 3.36 17.80
N PRO A 56 -20.34 2.89 18.51
CA PRO A 56 -21.18 1.80 18.03
C PRO A 56 -21.80 2.09 16.68
N ALA A 57 -21.73 1.10 15.78
CA ALA A 57 -22.37 1.16 14.47
C ALA A 57 -23.89 1.31 14.63
N PRO A 58 -24.52 2.29 13.94
CA PRO A 58 -25.97 2.43 13.93
C PRO A 58 -26.66 1.25 13.23
N ASP A 59 -25.99 0.66 12.24
CA ASP A 59 -26.52 -0.41 11.39
C ASP A 59 -25.37 -1.29 10.85
N PRO A 60 -25.55 -2.63 10.73
CA PRO A 60 -24.53 -3.53 10.20
C PRO A 60 -24.08 -3.24 8.75
N ALA A 61 -24.92 -2.64 7.91
CA ALA A 61 -24.51 -2.30 6.55
C ALA A 61 -23.48 -1.16 6.55
N LEU A 62 -23.63 -0.17 7.43
CA LEU A 62 -22.63 0.90 7.60
C LEU A 62 -21.29 0.36 8.12
N ALA A 63 -21.33 -0.60 9.05
CA ALA A 63 -20.14 -1.34 9.49
C ALA A 63 -19.45 -2.03 8.32
N SER A 64 -20.22 -2.75 7.50
CA SER A 64 -19.71 -3.45 6.32
C SER A 64 -19.09 -2.49 5.28
N VAL A 65 -19.72 -1.33 5.04
CA VAL A 65 -19.18 -0.30 4.14
C VAL A 65 -17.85 0.24 4.65
N MET A 66 -17.73 0.53 5.95
CA MET A 66 -16.47 0.98 6.56
C MET A 66 -15.36 -0.07 6.37
N THR A 67 -15.65 -1.33 6.70
CA THR A 67 -14.73 -2.46 6.53
C THR A 67 -14.26 -2.61 5.09
N VAL A 68 -15.17 -2.54 4.11
CA VAL A 68 -14.84 -2.63 2.69
C VAL A 68 -13.98 -1.46 2.26
N LEU A 69 -14.33 -0.23 2.63
CA LEU A 69 -13.57 0.96 2.25
C LEU A 69 -12.15 0.97 2.85
N MET A 70 -12.00 0.57 4.12
CA MET A 70 -10.68 0.43 4.76
C MET A 70 -9.83 -0.63 4.05
N SER A 71 -10.44 -1.77 3.70
CA SER A 71 -9.77 -2.84 2.96
C SER A 71 -9.34 -2.39 1.56
N VAL A 72 -10.23 -1.71 0.84
CA VAL A 72 -9.93 -1.12 -0.48
C VAL A 72 -8.80 -0.12 -0.37
N LEU A 73 -8.82 0.77 0.64
CA LEU A 73 -7.77 1.76 0.86
C LEU A 73 -6.41 1.13 1.20
N GLY A 74 -6.40 0.02 1.94
CA GLY A 74 -5.21 -0.82 2.16
C GLY A 74 -4.62 -1.35 0.85
N VAL A 75 -5.45 -1.66 -0.16
CA VAL A 75 -5.00 -2.13 -1.46
C VAL A 75 -4.58 -0.99 -2.40
N VAL A 76 -5.40 0.06 -2.54
CA VAL A 76 -5.14 1.12 -3.54
C VAL A 76 -4.13 2.15 -3.05
N GLY A 77 -4.09 2.43 -1.75
CA GLY A 77 -3.16 3.39 -1.12
C GLY A 77 -1.71 2.91 -1.06
N GLY A 78 -1.47 1.60 -1.17
CA GLY A 78 -0.12 1.05 -1.04
C GLY A 78 0.85 1.50 -2.14
N GLY A 79 0.36 1.79 -3.35
CA GLY A 79 1.19 2.27 -4.46
C GLY A 79 1.82 3.64 -4.16
N PRO A 80 1.00 4.69 -3.93
CA PRO A 80 1.50 6.01 -3.56
C PRO A 80 2.34 6.02 -2.28
N ALA A 81 1.93 5.27 -1.25
CA ALA A 81 2.70 5.14 -0.02
C ALA A 81 4.11 4.57 -0.29
N THR A 82 4.19 3.48 -1.07
CA THR A 82 5.46 2.88 -1.50
C THR A 82 6.31 3.86 -2.30
N ALA A 83 5.70 4.61 -3.22
CA ALA A 83 6.41 5.58 -4.05
C ALA A 83 7.04 6.69 -3.21
N VAL A 84 6.37 7.16 -2.16
CA VAL A 84 6.93 8.15 -1.22
C VAL A 84 8.07 7.56 -0.41
N VAL A 85 7.90 6.36 0.15
CA VAL A 85 8.98 5.69 0.91
C VAL A 85 10.21 5.50 0.04
N LEU A 86 10.04 5.05 -1.21
CA LEU A 86 11.15 4.92 -2.15
C LEU A 86 11.83 6.25 -2.48
N ARG A 87 11.07 7.35 -2.61
CA ARG A 87 11.64 8.70 -2.82
C ARG A 87 12.45 9.19 -1.62
N LEU A 88 12.02 8.83 -0.41
CA LEU A 88 12.72 9.19 0.82
C LEU A 88 13.96 8.33 1.05
N ALA A 89 13.89 7.04 0.69
CA ALA A 89 14.98 6.09 0.91
C ALA A 89 16.07 6.14 -0.17
N THR A 90 15.73 6.51 -1.41
CA THR A 90 16.70 6.52 -2.52
C THR A 90 17.28 7.93 -2.68
N HIS A 91 18.52 8.15 -2.24
CA HIS A 91 19.29 9.33 -2.63
C HIS A 91 19.61 9.26 -4.13
N ARG A 92 19.02 10.16 -4.94
CA ARG A 92 19.28 10.59 -6.35
C ARG A 92 19.88 9.65 -7.44
N ASP A 93 20.30 8.43 -7.17
CA ASP A 93 21.12 7.61 -8.08
C ASP A 93 20.28 6.69 -8.99
N ALA A 94 19.04 6.36 -8.60
CA ALA A 94 18.15 5.56 -9.44
C ALA A 94 17.38 6.44 -10.43
N THR A 95 17.76 6.40 -11.71
CA THR A 95 17.01 7.08 -12.77
C THR A 95 15.73 6.32 -13.12
N PRO A 96 14.53 6.96 -13.03
CA PRO A 96 13.28 6.31 -13.40
C PRO A 96 13.26 5.93 -14.89
N GLY A 97 12.81 4.72 -15.20
CA GLY A 97 12.60 4.28 -16.56
C GLY A 97 11.24 4.69 -17.13
N ARG A 98 11.10 4.65 -18.46
CA ARG A 98 9.88 5.08 -19.16
C ARG A 98 8.68 4.15 -18.91
N ASN A 99 8.93 2.90 -18.51
CA ASN A 99 7.91 1.87 -18.30
C ASN A 99 7.62 1.62 -16.81
N GLY A 100 8.03 2.55 -15.93
CA GLY A 100 7.79 2.47 -14.48
C GLY A 100 8.79 1.61 -13.71
N GLY A 101 9.88 1.18 -14.37
CA GLY A 101 11.03 0.51 -13.75
C GLY A 101 12.14 1.50 -13.35
N ILE A 102 13.33 0.96 -13.11
CA ILE A 102 14.56 1.75 -12.90
C ILE A 102 15.60 1.41 -13.96
N LEU A 103 16.34 2.43 -14.39
CA LEU A 103 17.46 2.29 -15.31
C LEU A 103 18.73 1.93 -14.54
N ILE A 104 19.35 0.81 -14.92
CA ILE A 104 20.61 0.32 -14.36
C ILE A 104 21.66 0.31 -15.47
N LEU A 105 22.89 0.69 -15.14
CA LEU A 105 24.03 0.60 -16.05
C LEU A 105 24.44 -0.87 -16.19
N ASP A 106 24.53 -1.34 -17.43
CA ASP A 106 25.06 -2.68 -17.67
C ASP A 106 26.56 -2.73 -17.34
N GLN A 107 26.92 -3.55 -16.36
CA GLN A 107 28.32 -3.77 -15.97
C GLN A 107 29.10 -4.54 -17.04
N ARG A 108 28.43 -5.09 -18.07
CA ARG A 108 29.05 -5.92 -19.14
C ARG A 108 29.65 -5.13 -20.31
N GLY A 109 29.70 -3.80 -20.26
CA GLY A 109 30.77 -3.07 -20.96
C GLY A 109 30.40 -2.21 -22.18
N ASP A 110 29.15 -1.81 -22.41
CA ASP A 110 28.83 -0.81 -23.45
C ASP A 110 28.23 0.51 -22.91
N GLY A 111 28.04 0.62 -21.59
CA GLY A 111 27.44 1.80 -20.97
C GLY A 111 25.94 1.97 -21.22
N GLN A 112 25.26 0.99 -21.82
CA GLN A 112 23.82 1.03 -22.03
C GLN A 112 23.07 0.86 -20.71
N ARG A 113 21.99 1.62 -20.60
CA ARG A 113 21.05 1.55 -19.47
C ARG A 113 19.90 0.64 -19.85
N HIS A 114 19.69 -0.44 -19.10
CA HIS A 114 18.50 -1.27 -19.23
C HIS A 114 17.51 -1.00 -18.09
N GLU A 115 16.22 -1.02 -18.41
CA GLU A 115 15.16 -0.80 -17.43
C GLU A 115 14.66 -2.12 -16.83
N VAL A 116 14.84 -2.30 -15.52
CA VAL A 116 14.38 -3.48 -14.74
C VAL A 116 13.19 -3.15 -13.85
N LEU A 117 12.57 -4.16 -13.23
CA LEU A 117 11.49 -4.02 -12.24
C LEU A 117 10.18 -3.41 -12.79
N ARG A 118 9.87 -3.65 -14.07
CA ARG A 118 8.66 -3.16 -14.75
C ARG A 118 7.39 -3.80 -14.20
N GLY A 119 6.23 -3.16 -14.30
CA GLY A 119 4.94 -3.78 -13.96
C GLY A 119 4.67 -4.01 -12.46
N GLY A 120 5.50 -3.46 -11.56
CA GLY A 120 5.34 -3.62 -10.11
C GLY A 120 3.99 -3.14 -9.55
N ALA A 121 3.32 -2.18 -10.23
CA ALA A 121 2.03 -1.66 -9.79
C ALA A 121 0.89 -2.70 -9.89
N ALA A 122 0.86 -3.51 -10.94
CA ALA A 122 -0.18 -4.55 -11.12
C ALA A 122 0.05 -5.71 -10.15
N ILE A 123 1.29 -6.21 -10.08
CA ILE A 123 1.71 -7.26 -9.15
C ILE A 123 1.42 -6.84 -7.71
N GLY A 124 1.80 -5.61 -7.34
CA GLY A 124 1.58 -5.09 -5.99
C GLY A 124 0.10 -5.00 -5.59
N ARG A 125 -0.83 -4.78 -6.53
CA ARG A 125 -2.28 -4.82 -6.21
C ARG A 125 -2.72 -6.23 -5.85
N LEU A 126 -2.31 -7.24 -6.62
CA LEU A 126 -2.65 -8.64 -6.36
C LEU A 126 -2.11 -9.11 -5.01
N GLU A 127 -0.87 -8.75 -4.70
CA GLU A 127 -0.25 -9.07 -3.41
C GLU A 127 -1.00 -8.42 -2.25
N ARG A 128 -1.35 -7.13 -2.36
CA ARG A 128 -2.08 -6.45 -1.28
C ARG A 128 -3.48 -7.03 -1.10
N ILE A 129 -4.17 -7.42 -2.18
CA ILE A 129 -5.45 -8.14 -2.07
C ILE A 129 -5.24 -9.45 -1.30
N ALA A 130 -4.23 -10.24 -1.67
CA ALA A 130 -3.93 -11.50 -1.00
C ALA A 130 -3.58 -11.31 0.49
N VAL A 131 -2.80 -10.28 0.83
CA VAL A 131 -2.40 -9.96 2.20
C VAL A 131 -3.59 -9.49 3.04
N VAL A 132 -4.39 -8.56 2.52
CA VAL A 132 -5.60 -8.09 3.21
C VAL A 132 -6.54 -9.27 3.44
N ALA A 133 -6.85 -10.05 2.41
CA ALA A 133 -7.71 -11.21 2.54
C ALA A 133 -7.17 -12.25 3.54
N ALA A 134 -5.86 -12.54 3.49
CA ALA A 134 -5.20 -13.48 4.41
C ALA A 134 -5.33 -13.07 5.87
N ILE A 135 -5.11 -11.79 6.17
CA ILE A 135 -5.24 -11.25 7.54
C ILE A 135 -6.70 -11.31 7.99
N LEU A 136 -7.65 -10.90 7.14
CA LEU A 136 -9.07 -10.91 7.49
C LEU A 136 -9.65 -12.32 7.71
N VAL A 137 -9.11 -13.34 7.03
CA VAL A 137 -9.49 -14.75 7.23
C VAL A 137 -8.64 -15.42 8.33
N GLY A 138 -7.68 -14.70 8.93
CA GLY A 138 -6.85 -15.20 10.03
C GLY A 138 -5.80 -16.23 9.63
N ARG A 139 -5.31 -16.20 8.37
CA ARG A 139 -4.38 -17.19 7.80
C ARG A 139 -3.06 -16.54 7.39
N LEU A 140 -2.17 -16.32 8.37
CA LEU A 140 -0.89 -15.64 8.15
C LEU A 140 0.09 -16.46 7.29
N GLU A 141 -0.09 -17.79 7.19
CA GLU A 141 0.72 -18.62 6.27
C GLU A 141 0.60 -18.15 4.81
N ILE A 142 -0.55 -17.58 4.42
CA ILE A 142 -0.75 -17.04 3.07
C ILE A 142 0.10 -15.78 2.86
N VAL A 143 0.22 -14.92 3.88
CA VAL A 143 1.10 -13.74 3.83
C VAL A 143 2.56 -14.17 3.64
N ALA A 144 3.00 -15.19 4.39
CA ALA A 144 4.33 -15.76 4.24
C ALA A 144 4.58 -16.32 2.82
N ALA A 145 3.59 -17.04 2.26
CA ALA A 145 3.66 -17.56 0.90
C ALA A 145 3.77 -16.44 -0.16
N VAL A 146 2.99 -15.36 -0.01
CA VAL A 146 3.05 -14.19 -0.92
C VAL A 146 4.44 -13.55 -0.89
N ILE A 147 5.03 -13.36 0.29
CA ILE A 147 6.39 -12.82 0.44
C ILE A 147 7.41 -13.73 -0.25
N ALA A 148 7.30 -15.05 -0.06
CA ALA A 148 8.20 -16.03 -0.68
C ALA A 148 8.10 -16.04 -2.21
N ILE A 149 6.89 -16.11 -2.77
CA ILE A 149 6.67 -16.11 -4.23
C ILE A 149 7.25 -14.86 -4.87
N LYS A 150 7.05 -13.70 -4.23
CA LYS A 150 7.55 -12.42 -4.74
C LYS A 150 9.08 -12.41 -4.80
N GLY A 151 9.76 -12.91 -3.78
CA GLY A 151 11.23 -13.01 -3.73
C GLY A 151 11.81 -13.94 -4.80
N LEU A 152 11.17 -15.08 -5.06
CA LEU A 152 11.61 -16.06 -6.06
C LEU A 152 11.40 -15.57 -7.50
N GLY A 153 10.24 -14.98 -7.79
CA GLY A 153 9.84 -14.63 -9.16
C GLY A 153 10.70 -13.54 -9.82
N ARG A 154 11.51 -12.80 -9.04
CA ARG A 154 12.33 -11.68 -9.54
C ARG A 154 13.82 -11.88 -9.35
N PHE A 155 14.29 -13.06 -8.95
CA PHE A 155 15.70 -13.27 -8.62
C PHE A 155 16.66 -12.82 -9.75
N SER A 156 16.33 -13.10 -11.01
CA SER A 156 17.14 -12.69 -12.17
C SER A 156 17.09 -11.20 -12.52
N GLU A 157 16.14 -10.43 -11.96
CA GLU A 157 16.07 -8.97 -12.13
C GLU A 157 16.84 -8.22 -11.02
N LEU A 158 17.37 -8.95 -10.03
CA LEU A 158 17.96 -8.42 -8.80
C LEU A 158 19.49 -8.55 -8.77
N ASP A 159 20.13 -8.49 -9.94
CA ASP A 159 21.58 -8.65 -10.08
C ASP A 159 22.36 -7.45 -9.53
N SER A 160 21.80 -6.24 -9.60
CA SER A 160 22.42 -5.02 -9.05
C SER A 160 22.01 -4.75 -7.60
N ALA A 161 22.89 -4.07 -6.83
CA ALA A 161 22.59 -3.69 -5.44
C ALA A 161 21.40 -2.73 -5.38
N GLU A 162 21.35 -1.78 -6.30
CA GLU A 162 20.29 -0.77 -6.42
C GLU A 162 18.92 -1.41 -6.72
N ALA A 163 18.90 -2.44 -7.57
CA ALA A 163 17.68 -3.22 -7.85
C ALA A 163 17.17 -3.94 -6.60
N ARG A 164 18.08 -4.61 -5.87
CA ARG A 164 17.78 -5.33 -4.63
C ARG A 164 17.22 -4.43 -3.55
N GLU A 165 17.90 -3.33 -3.26
CA GLU A 165 17.48 -2.38 -2.23
C GLU A 165 16.12 -1.79 -2.54
N ARG A 166 15.92 -1.31 -3.78
CA ARG A 166 14.62 -0.78 -4.21
C ARG A 166 13.50 -1.83 -4.10
N PHE A 167 13.78 -3.07 -4.48
CA PHE A 167 12.82 -4.15 -4.40
C PHE A 167 12.44 -4.49 -2.94
N ILE A 168 13.42 -4.59 -2.04
CA ILE A 168 13.20 -4.87 -0.62
C ILE A 168 12.40 -3.74 0.04
N ILE A 169 12.87 -2.50 -0.10
CA ILE A 169 12.20 -1.32 0.49
C ILE A 169 10.78 -1.19 -0.06
N GLY A 170 10.62 -1.33 -1.37
CA GLY A 170 9.32 -1.22 -2.04
C GLY A 170 8.34 -2.29 -1.57
N THR A 171 8.81 -3.54 -1.42
CA THR A 171 7.99 -4.65 -0.93
C THR A 171 7.58 -4.43 0.51
N LEU A 172 8.53 -4.14 1.40
CA LEU A 172 8.25 -3.94 2.82
C LEU A 172 7.28 -2.79 3.05
N ALA A 173 7.48 -1.65 2.38
CA ALA A 173 6.57 -0.50 2.48
C ALA A 173 5.14 -0.87 2.05
N SER A 174 4.99 -1.57 0.92
CA SER A 174 3.69 -2.01 0.41
C SER A 174 3.00 -3.00 1.36
N MET A 175 3.74 -3.95 1.93
CA MET A 175 3.21 -4.96 2.85
C MET A 175 2.80 -4.35 4.19
N LEU A 176 3.62 -3.45 4.75
CA LEU A 176 3.30 -2.74 6.00
C LEU A 176 2.04 -1.89 5.83
N TRP A 177 1.88 -1.20 4.70
CA TRP A 177 0.69 -0.42 4.43
C TRP A 177 -0.59 -1.28 4.41
N ALA A 178 -0.60 -2.34 3.59
CA ALA A 178 -1.76 -3.21 3.47
C ALA A 178 -2.05 -3.95 4.78
N GLY A 179 -1.00 -4.43 5.45
CA GLY A 179 -1.10 -5.10 6.75
C GLY A 179 -1.66 -4.19 7.84
N ALA A 180 -1.26 -2.91 7.88
CA ALA A 180 -1.79 -1.96 8.86
C ALA A 180 -3.30 -1.73 8.69
N PHE A 181 -3.78 -1.52 7.46
CA PHE A 181 -5.21 -1.39 7.19
C PHE A 181 -5.98 -2.68 7.50
N ALA A 182 -5.44 -3.84 7.11
CA ALA A 182 -6.07 -5.12 7.41
C ALA A 182 -6.13 -5.39 8.92
N ALA A 183 -5.08 -5.03 9.66
CA ALA A 183 -5.05 -5.13 11.12
C ALA A 183 -6.08 -4.20 11.77
N LEU A 184 -6.20 -2.94 11.29
CA LEU A 184 -7.26 -2.04 11.79
C LEU A 184 -8.66 -2.65 11.60
N VAL A 185 -8.92 -3.26 10.45
CA VAL A 185 -10.21 -3.90 10.19
C VAL A 185 -10.42 -5.14 11.06
N ALA A 186 -9.39 -5.97 11.25
CA ALA A 186 -9.49 -7.20 12.03
C ALA A 186 -9.60 -6.98 13.54
N LEU A 187 -9.13 -5.82 14.03
CA LEU A 187 -9.08 -5.49 15.46
C LEU A 187 -10.18 -4.51 15.91
N ALA A 188 -10.94 -3.93 14.97
CA ALA A 188 -12.00 -2.96 15.23
C ALA A 188 -13.35 -3.60 15.58
#